data_AF-A0A3L7UHM2-F1
#
_entry.id   AF-A0A3L7UHM2-F1
#
_cell.length_a   1.000
_cell.length_b   1.000
_cell.length_c   1.000
_cell.angle_alpha   90.00
_cell.angle_beta   90.00
_cell.angle_gamma   90.00
#
_symmetry.space_group_name_H-M   'P 1'
#
loop_
_entity.id
_entity.type
_entity.pdbx_description
1 polymer ?
#
loop_
_entity_poly.entity_id
_entity_poly.type
_entity_poly.pdbx_seq_one_letter_code
_entity_poly.pdbx_strand_id
1 'polypeptide(L)' 'ELLDYIQAVLREATDGAVMRPGNERVEIDFPHWQAVLDLQARLAELLREIGEPH' A
#
# COMPACT_ATOMS: atom_id res chain seq x y z
N GLU A 1 -11.62 10.76 4.64
CA GLU A 1 -11.65 9.33 5.07
C GLU A 1 -10.81 8.41 4.20
N LEU A 2 -11.14 8.18 2.91
CA LEU A 2 -10.33 7.27 2.06
C LEU A 2 -8.89 7.76 1.86
N LEU A 3 -8.71 9.05 1.55
CA LEU A 3 -7.37 9.63 1.37
C LEU A 3 -6.53 9.58 2.65
N ASP A 4 -7.17 9.76 3.81
CA ASP A 4 -6.50 9.67 5.11
C ASP A 4 -6.05 8.23 5.40
N TYR A 5 -6.89 7.25 5.06
CA TYR A 5 -6.55 5.82 5.15
C TYR A 5 -5.38 5.46 4.23
N ILE A 6 -5.41 5.92 2.96
CA ILE A 6 -4.32 5.72 2.00
C ILE A 6 -3.02 6.29 2.57
N GLN A 7 -3.07 7.53 3.06
CA GLN A 7 -1.91 8.20 3.62
C GLN A 7 -1.34 7.45 4.82
N ALA A 8 -2.19 6.97 5.73
CA ALA A 8 -1.76 6.21 6.91
C ALA A 8 -1.02 4.92 6.52
N VAL A 9 -1.60 4.11 5.62
CA VAL A 9 -0.98 2.85 5.15
C VAL A 9 0.36 3.11 4.48
N LEU A 10 0.44 4.09 3.59
CA LEU A 10 1.68 4.41 2.88
C LEU A 10 2.74 4.94 3.84
N ARG A 11 2.34 5.74 4.84
CA ARG A 11 3.27 6.26 5.86
C ARG A 11 3.86 5.13 6.69
N GLU A 12 3.03 4.24 7.24
CA GLU A 12 3.49 3.11 8.06
C GLU A 12 4.41 2.17 7.26
N ALA A 13 4.07 1.88 6.01
CA ALA A 13 4.93 1.08 5.13
C ALA A 13 6.28 1.76 4.84
N THR A 14 6.30 3.08 4.67
CA THR A 14 7.53 3.84 4.41
C THR A 14 8.39 3.95 5.68
N ASP A 15 7.78 4.18 6.84
CA ASP A 15 8.47 4.26 8.13
C ASP A 15 9.11 2.91 8.52
N GLY A 16 8.47 1.80 8.14
CA GLY A 16 8.99 0.45 8.33
C GLY A 16 9.92 -0.05 7.21
N ALA A 17 10.15 0.73 6.16
CA ALA A 17 10.98 0.31 5.03
C ALA A 17 12.47 0.52 5.34
N VAL A 18 13.26 -0.53 5.17
CA VAL A 18 14.71 -0.50 5.36
C VAL A 18 15.41 -0.78 4.04
N MET A 19 16.31 0.13 3.65
CA MET A 19 17.23 -0.05 2.53
C MET A 19 18.60 -0.46 3.06
N ARG A 20 19.02 -1.70 2.82
CA ARG A 20 20.36 -2.15 3.19
C ARG A 20 21.38 -1.77 2.10
N PRO A 21 22.53 -1.17 2.43
CA PRO A 21 23.57 -0.87 1.46
C PRO A 21 24.02 -2.12 0.70
N GLY A 22 24.05 -2.04 -0.64
CA GLY A 22 24.42 -3.16 -1.50
C GLY A 22 23.30 -4.14 -1.82
N ASN A 23 22.08 -3.91 -1.32
CA ASN A 23 20.89 -4.67 -1.67
C ASN A 23 19.97 -3.81 -2.55
N GLU A 24 19.51 -4.33 -3.68
CA GLU A 24 18.56 -3.64 -4.58
C GLU A 24 17.10 -3.76 -4.11
N ARG A 25 16.88 -4.35 -2.92
CA ARG A 25 15.55 -4.63 -2.38
C ARG A 25 15.29 -3.79 -1.14
N VAL A 26 14.11 -3.18 -1.13
CA VAL A 26 13.49 -2.60 0.07
C VAL A 26 12.97 -3.75 0.93
N GLU A 27 13.36 -3.78 2.19
CA GLU A 27 12.80 -4.72 3.16
C GLU A 27 11.72 -4.03 3.99
N ILE A 28 10.60 -4.70 4.21
CA ILE A 28 9.44 -4.18 4.91
C ILE A 28 8.84 -5.34 5.71
N ASP A 29 8.40 -5.07 6.93
CA ASP A 29 7.79 -6.10 7.77
C ASP A 29 6.46 -6.59 7.19
N PHE A 30 6.20 -7.89 7.38
CA PHE A 30 5.03 -8.56 6.83
C PHE A 30 3.69 -7.82 7.05
N PRO A 31 3.37 -7.30 8.27
CA PRO A 31 2.10 -6.61 8.49
C PRO A 31 1.93 -5.34 7.65
N HIS A 32 3.00 -4.54 7.51
CA HIS A 32 2.98 -3.36 6.64
C HIS A 32 2.82 -3.77 5.17
N TRP A 33 3.43 -4.89 4.78
CA TRP A 33 3.32 -5.39 3.43
C TRP A 33 1.95 -5.93 3.08
N GLN A 34 1.31 -6.64 4.02
CA GLN A 34 -0.08 -7.05 3.88
C GLN A 34 -1.01 -5.83 3.74
N ALA A 35 -0.82 -4.78 4.55
CA ALA A 35 -1.65 -3.57 4.49
C ALA A 35 -1.56 -2.85 3.13
N VAL A 36 -0.38 -2.82 2.51
CA VAL A 36 -0.20 -2.26 1.16
C VAL A 36 -0.95 -3.09 0.12
N LEU A 37 -0.89 -4.43 0.20
CA LEU A 37 -1.61 -5.31 -0.73
C LEU A 37 -3.13 -5.17 -0.59
N ASP A 38 -3.63 -5.08 0.64
CA ASP A 38 -5.06 -4.87 0.91
C ASP A 38 -5.53 -3.52 0.35
N LEU A 39 -4.70 -2.47 0.50
CA LEU A 39 -4.96 -1.17 -0.10
C LEU A 39 -5.01 -1.26 -1.64
N GLN A 40 -4.07 -1.95 -2.27
CA GLN A 40 -4.05 -2.13 -3.72
C GLN A 40 -5.30 -2.86 -4.23
N ALA A 41 -5.72 -3.93 -3.55
CA ALA A 41 -6.92 -4.68 -3.90
C ALA A 41 -8.17 -3.78 -3.86
N ARG A 42 -8.33 -3.02 -2.78
CA ARG A 42 -9.45 -2.09 -2.61
C ARG A 42 -9.46 -0.98 -3.66
N LEU A 43 -8.30 -0.41 -3.98
CA LEU A 43 -8.20 0.60 -5.04
C LEU A 43 -8.59 0.02 -6.41
N ALA A 44 -8.20 -1.23 -6.70
CA ALA A 44 -8.57 -1.89 -7.95
C ALA A 44 -10.09 -2.10 -8.06
N GLU A 45 -10.78 -2.39 -6.96
CA GLU A 45 -12.24 -2.49 -6.93
C GLU A 45 -12.90 -1.13 -7.20
N LEU A 46 -12.48 -0.07 -6.50
CA LEU A 46 -13.01 1.28 -6.71
C LEU A 46 -12.78 1.79 -8.14
N LEU A 47 -11.61 1.51 -8.71
CA LEU A 47 -11.31 1.86 -10.10
C LEU A 47 -12.18 1.07 -11.09
N ARG A 48 -12.50 -0.19 -10.78
CA ARG A 48 -13.42 -1.00 -11.59
C ARG A 48 -14.82 -0.41 -11.57
N GLU A 49 -15.33 0.01 -10.42
CA GLU A 49 -16.65 0.67 -10.30
C GLU A 49 -16.73 1.96 -11.12
N ILE A 50 -15.64 2.72 -11.22
CA ILE A 50 -15.58 3.92 -12.07
C ILE A 50 -15.62 3.55 -13.56
N GLY A 51 -14.90 2.48 -13.95
CA GLY A 51 -14.82 2.04 -15.35
C GLY A 51 -16.05 1.29 -15.85
N GLU A 52 -16.74 0.58 -14.96
CA GLU A 52 -17.94 -0.22 -15.23
C GLU A 52 -19.03 0.09 -14.19
N PRO A 53 -19.63 1.30 -14.23
CA PRO A 53 -20.70 1.67 -13.32
C PRO A 53 -21.97 0.86 -13.68
N HIS A 54 -22.52 0.15 -12.68
CA HIS A 54 -23.80 -0.56 -12.78
C HIS A 54 -24.99 0.41 -12.85
#